data_AF-A0A151YXN7-F1
#
_entry.id   AF-A0A151YXN7-F1
#
_cell.length_a   1.000
_cell.length_b   1.000
_cell.length_c   1.000
_cell.angle_alpha   90.00
_cell.angle_beta   90.00
_cell.angle_gamma   90.00
#
_symmetry.space_group_name_H-M   'P 1'
#
loop_
_entity.id
_entity.type
_entity.pdbx_description
1 polymer ?
#
loop_
_entity_poly.entity_id
_entity_poly.type
_entity_poly.pdbx_seq_one_letter_code
_entity_poly.pdbx_strand_id
1 'polypeptide(L)'
;MEPYSPLYIAFFHYFNTVCDYYVCHDMLEELWLEEGREPFYQGLLQVAVGLYHLQNDNRNGALKLLTSALEKLSLYPEKEWMGINLDRLKRDVKKVIAFLNGKARLDAVPERIVIELTDPVLRKEVVKMENQDH
;
A
#
# COMPACT_ATOMS: atom_id res chain seq x y z
N MET A 1 -9.11 2.78 -23.58
CA MET A 1 -8.10 2.13 -22.72
C MET A 1 -8.50 2.42 -21.30
N GLU A 2 -8.54 1.40 -20.44
CA GLU A 2 -8.67 1.64 -19.01
C GLU A 2 -7.41 2.38 -18.54
N PRO A 3 -7.54 3.49 -17.79
CA PRO A 3 -6.39 4.32 -17.43
C PRO A 3 -5.50 3.68 -16.36
N TYR A 4 -5.95 2.58 -15.73
CA TYR A 4 -5.24 1.87 -14.67
C TYR A 4 -5.19 0.38 -14.99
N SER A 5 -4.08 -0.27 -14.62
CA SER A 5 -3.96 -1.72 -14.72
C SER A 5 -5.01 -2.42 -13.83
N PRO A 6 -5.63 -3.53 -14.30
CA PRO A 6 -6.49 -4.37 -13.46
C PRO A 6 -5.80 -4.84 -12.17
N LEU A 7 -4.50 -5.11 -12.21
CA LEU A 7 -3.71 -5.51 -11.04
C LEU A 7 -3.62 -4.38 -10.00
N TYR A 8 -3.51 -3.13 -10.48
CA TYR A 8 -3.49 -1.95 -9.61
C TYR A 8 -4.86 -1.71 -8.95
N ILE A 9 -5.95 -1.93 -9.68
CA ILE A 9 -7.32 -1.85 -9.15
C ILE A 9 -7.54 -2.95 -8.12
N ALA A 10 -7.20 -4.20 -8.45
CA ALA A 10 -7.31 -5.35 -7.56
C ALA A 10 -6.51 -5.16 -6.27
N PHE A 11 -5.29 -4.64 -6.38
CA PHE A 11 -4.48 -4.30 -5.22
C PHE A 11 -5.24 -3.44 -4.21
N PHE A 12 -5.90 -2.36 -4.64
CA PHE A 12 -6.63 -1.50 -3.70
C PHE A 12 -7.86 -2.16 -3.08
N HIS A 13 -8.56 -3.01 -3.83
CA HIS A 13 -9.66 -3.80 -3.29
C HIS A 13 -9.16 -4.71 -2.15
N TYR A 14 -8.13 -5.52 -2.42
CA TYR A 14 -7.58 -6.44 -1.43
C TYR A 14 -6.91 -5.71 -0.25
N PHE A 15 -6.27 -4.57 -0.50
CA PHE A 15 -5.57 -3.81 0.54
C PHE A 15 -6.54 -3.08 1.47
N ASN A 16 -7.50 -2.33 0.91
CA ASN A 16 -8.37 -1.44 1.69
C ASN A 16 -9.57 -2.17 2.29
N THR A 17 -10.09 -3.18 1.59
CA THR A 17 -11.38 -3.80 1.92
C THR A 17 -11.17 -5.18 2.54
N VAL A 18 -10.54 -6.10 1.82
CA VAL A 18 -10.31 -7.48 2.29
C VAL A 18 -9.22 -7.57 3.37
N CYS A 19 -8.25 -6.66 3.33
CA CYS A 19 -7.03 -6.68 4.14
C CYS A 19 -6.16 -7.94 3.94
N ASP A 20 -6.20 -8.51 2.72
CA ASP A 20 -5.36 -9.64 2.34
C ASP A 20 -4.06 -9.12 1.72
N TYR A 21 -3.07 -8.90 2.59
CA TYR A 21 -1.78 -8.36 2.18
C TYR A 21 -0.90 -9.39 1.44
N TYR A 22 -1.22 -10.68 1.51
CA TYR A 22 -0.55 -11.71 0.72
C TYR A 22 -1.02 -11.65 -0.73
N VAL A 23 -2.33 -11.55 -0.98
CA VAL A 23 -2.86 -11.34 -2.33
C VAL A 23 -2.37 -10.01 -2.92
N CYS A 24 -2.27 -8.96 -2.10
CA CYS A 24 -1.69 -7.68 -2.53
C CYS A 24 -0.25 -7.83 -3.05
N HIS A 25 0.55 -8.71 -2.44
CA HIS A 25 1.90 -9.00 -2.90
C HIS A 25 1.87 -9.56 -4.32
N ASP A 26 1.05 -10.57 -4.57
CA ASP A 26 0.99 -11.23 -5.88
C ASP A 26 0.56 -10.25 -6.99
N MET A 27 -0.47 -9.43 -6.72
CA MET A 27 -0.95 -8.41 -7.67
C MET A 27 0.13 -7.36 -7.99
N LEU A 28 0.86 -6.89 -6.97
CA LEU A 28 1.88 -5.86 -7.18
C LEU A 28 3.20 -6.43 -7.70
N GLU A 29 3.53 -7.69 -7.44
CA GLU A 29 4.73 -8.32 -8.00
C GLU A 29 4.58 -8.45 -9.51
N GLU A 30 3.44 -8.93 -9.98
CA GLU A 30 3.13 -9.01 -11.41
C GLU A 30 3.17 -7.62 -12.06
N LEU A 31 2.45 -6.64 -11.50
CA LEU A 31 2.45 -5.26 -12.02
C LEU A 31 3.84 -4.63 -12.02
N TRP A 32 4.62 -4.82 -10.97
CA TRP A 32 5.98 -4.29 -10.88
C TRP A 32 6.89 -4.86 -11.97
N LEU A 33 6.75 -6.16 -12.29
CA LEU A 33 7.50 -6.79 -13.37
C LEU A 33 7.07 -6.28 -14.75
N GLU A 34 5.77 -6.09 -14.99
CA GLU A 34 5.22 -5.56 -16.25
C GLU A 34 5.65 -4.12 -16.50
N GLU A 35 5.71 -3.29 -15.46
CA GLU A 35 6.02 -1.86 -15.53
C GLU A 35 7.53 -1.57 -15.48
N GLY A 36 8.37 -2.52 -15.91
CA GLY A 36 9.81 -2.32 -16.01
C GLY A 36 10.52 -2.14 -14.67
N ARG A 37 9.96 -2.71 -13.60
CA ARG A 37 10.46 -2.64 -12.23
C ARG A 37 10.46 -1.24 -11.61
N GLU A 38 9.44 -0.46 -11.93
CA GLU A 38 9.25 0.89 -11.42
C GLU A 38 9.24 0.94 -9.86
N PRO A 39 10.06 1.81 -9.21
CA PRO A 39 10.22 1.83 -7.74
C PRO A 39 8.95 2.14 -6.92
N PHE A 40 7.95 2.82 -7.48
CA PHE A 40 6.66 3.12 -6.86
C PHE A 40 5.91 1.84 -6.55
N TYR A 41 5.75 0.97 -7.55
CA TYR A 41 5.04 -0.30 -7.38
C TYR A 41 5.79 -1.20 -6.40
N GLN A 42 7.12 -1.21 -6.46
CA GLN A 42 7.93 -1.91 -5.45
C GLN A 42 7.72 -1.33 -4.05
N GLY A 43 7.58 0.00 -3.93
CA GLY A 43 7.27 0.67 -2.68
C GLY A 43 5.92 0.23 -2.11
N LEU A 44 4.86 0.21 -2.93
CA LEU A 44 3.54 -0.29 -2.53
C LEU A 44 3.58 -1.78 -2.15
N LEU A 45 4.31 -2.59 -2.90
CA LEU A 45 4.50 -4.03 -2.64
C LEU A 45 5.13 -4.21 -1.26
N GLN A 46 6.19 -3.46 -0.97
CA GLN A 46 6.86 -3.50 0.33
C GLN A 46 5.98 -2.99 1.48
N VAL A 47 5.03 -2.07 1.22
CA VAL A 47 4.00 -1.72 2.22
C VAL A 47 3.12 -2.93 2.52
N ALA A 48 2.57 -3.59 1.50
CA ALA A 48 1.72 -4.77 1.69
C ALA A 48 2.46 -5.89 2.44
N VAL A 49 3.65 -6.29 1.97
CA VAL A 49 4.45 -7.34 2.63
C VAL A 49 4.86 -6.91 4.04
N GLY A 50 5.18 -5.63 4.26
CA GLY A 50 5.49 -5.10 5.59
C GLY A 50 4.33 -5.26 6.58
N LEU A 51 3.10 -5.01 6.13
CA LEU A 51 1.89 -5.21 6.94
C LEU A 51 1.56 -6.70 7.13
N TYR A 52 1.76 -7.54 6.12
CA TYR A 52 1.66 -8.99 6.24
C TYR A 52 2.60 -9.54 7.32
N HIS A 53 3.86 -9.11 7.32
CA HIS A 53 4.81 -9.47 8.37
C HIS A 53 4.36 -9.02 9.76
N LEU A 54 3.77 -7.82 9.86
CA LEU A 54 3.27 -7.30 11.11
C LEU A 54 2.08 -8.12 11.65
N GLN A 55 1.17 -8.55 10.78
CA GLN A 55 0.04 -9.43 11.16
C GLN A 55 0.51 -10.80 11.66
N ASN A 56 1.68 -11.26 11.22
CA ASN A 56 2.28 -12.54 11.61
C ASN A 56 3.34 -12.38 12.74
N ASP A 57 3.23 -11.33 13.56
CA ASP A 57 4.14 -11.01 14.68
C ASP A 57 5.63 -10.84 14.30
N ASN A 58 5.95 -10.75 13.01
CA ASN A 58 7.31 -10.54 12.53
C ASN A 58 7.65 -9.04 12.45
N ARG A 59 7.81 -8.43 13.64
CA ARG A 59 8.09 -6.99 13.80
C ARG A 59 9.36 -6.53 13.08
N ASN A 60 10.42 -7.34 13.11
CA ASN A 60 11.70 -7.00 12.48
C ASN A 60 11.59 -6.98 10.95
N GLY A 61 10.90 -7.98 10.37
CA GLY A 61 10.61 -8.01 8.94
C GLY A 61 9.73 -6.85 8.50
N ALA A 62 8.67 -6.56 9.27
CA ALA A 62 7.79 -5.42 9.03
C ALA A 62 8.57 -4.10 9.03
N LEU A 63 9.39 -3.86 10.06
CA LEU A 63 10.18 -2.63 10.16
C LEU A 63 11.13 -2.44 8.97
N LYS A 64 11.85 -3.49 8.58
CA LYS A 64 12.76 -3.46 7.42
C LYS A 64 12.02 -3.10 6.13
N LEU A 65 10.92 -3.78 5.86
CA LEU A 65 10.16 -3.61 4.61
C LEU A 65 9.47 -2.25 4.56
N LEU A 66 8.80 -1.82 5.64
CA LEU A 66 8.12 -0.52 5.69
C LEU A 66 9.12 0.64 5.56
N THR A 67 10.31 0.52 6.13
CA THR A 67 11.39 1.52 5.96
C THR A 67 11.83 1.59 4.50
N SER A 68 12.09 0.45 3.87
CA SER A 68 12.48 0.39 2.45
C SER A 68 11.38 0.87 1.50
N ALA A 69 10.11 0.61 1.85
CA ALA A 69 8.96 1.12 1.13
C ALA A 69 8.94 2.65 1.15
N LEU A 70 9.13 3.23 2.34
CA LEU A 70 9.13 4.68 2.51
C LEU A 70 10.26 5.36 1.72
N GLU A 71 11.45 4.77 1.67
CA GLU A 71 12.57 5.26 0.85
C GLU A 71 12.18 5.34 -0.63
N LYS A 72 11.55 4.30 -1.17
CA LYS A 72 11.12 4.27 -2.58
C LYS A 72 9.99 5.25 -2.85
N LEU A 73 8.96 5.25 -2.01
CA LEU A 73 7.82 6.15 -2.17
C LEU A 73 8.24 7.62 -2.05
N SER A 74 9.31 7.93 -1.31
CA SER A 74 9.84 9.29 -1.17
C SER A 74 10.48 9.85 -2.45
N LEU A 75 10.70 9.03 -3.48
CA LEU A 75 11.17 9.48 -4.80
C LEU A 75 10.08 10.20 -5.60
N TYR A 76 8.81 10.04 -5.21
CA TYR A 76 7.64 10.59 -5.91
C TYR A 76 7.07 11.81 -5.17
N PRO A 77 6.26 12.65 -5.85
CA PRO A 77 5.69 13.87 -5.28
C PRO A 77 5.08 13.70 -3.89
N GLU A 78 5.11 14.79 -3.12
CA GLU A 78 4.68 14.72 -1.72
C GLU A 78 3.19 14.48 -1.56
N LYS A 79 2.34 15.01 -2.46
CA LYS A 79 0.88 15.01 -2.32
C LYS A 79 0.20 13.78 -2.93
N GLU A 80 0.06 13.81 -4.25
CA GLU A 80 -0.68 12.81 -5.02
C GLU A 80 0.21 12.22 -6.11
N TRP A 81 0.04 10.92 -6.36
CA TRP A 81 0.73 10.20 -7.41
C TRP A 81 -0.11 8.99 -7.81
N MET A 82 -0.24 8.72 -9.11
CA MET A 82 -0.96 7.53 -9.63
C MET A 82 -2.35 7.32 -8.99
N GLY A 83 -3.10 8.43 -8.85
CA GLY A 83 -4.46 8.42 -8.33
C GLY A 83 -4.62 8.17 -6.83
N ILE A 84 -3.54 8.24 -6.03
CA ILE A 84 -3.57 8.06 -4.57
C ILE A 84 -3.02 9.27 -3.80
N ASN A 85 -3.51 9.43 -2.57
CA ASN A 85 -2.97 10.36 -1.57
C ASN A 85 -1.69 9.77 -0.97
N LEU A 86 -0.58 9.96 -1.70
CA LEU A 86 0.72 9.41 -1.34
C LEU A 86 1.26 10.02 -0.04
N ASP A 87 0.96 11.29 0.23
CA ASP A 87 1.29 11.97 1.49
C ASP A 87 0.74 11.22 2.70
N ARG A 88 -0.56 10.90 2.66
CA ARG A 88 -1.25 10.19 3.73
C ARG A 88 -0.65 8.80 3.93
N LEU A 89 -0.42 8.05 2.85
CA LEU A 89 0.21 6.74 2.92
C LEU A 89 1.60 6.82 3.59
N LYS A 90 2.45 7.76 3.14
CA LYS A 90 3.79 7.99 3.71
C LYS A 90 3.70 8.31 5.22
N ARG A 91 2.75 9.14 5.64
CA ARG A 91 2.55 9.48 7.07
C ARG A 91 2.12 8.28 7.89
N ASP A 92 1.18 7.49 7.40
CA ASP A 92 0.67 6.34 8.14
C ASP A 92 1.74 5.24 8.26
N VAL A 93 2.51 5.00 7.20
CA VAL A 93 3.70 4.12 7.25
C VAL A 93 4.73 4.63 8.26
N LYS A 94 5.03 5.94 8.29
CA LYS A 94 5.93 6.55 9.28
C LYS A 94 5.47 6.31 10.73
N LYS A 95 4.17 6.40 11.00
CA LYS A 95 3.62 6.12 12.35
C LYS A 95 3.85 4.66 12.75
N VAL A 96 3.61 3.72 11.83
CA VAL A 96 3.87 2.28 12.09
C VAL A 96 5.36 2.05 12.36
N ILE A 97 6.26 2.62 11.53
CA ILE A 97 7.71 2.54 11.75
C ILE A 97 8.11 3.11 13.11
N ALA A 98 7.55 4.26 13.51
CA ALA A 98 7.84 4.87 14.81
C ALA A 98 7.42 3.95 15.97
N PHE A 99 6.25 3.31 15.88
CA PHE A 99 5.79 2.34 16.87
C PHE A 99 6.66 1.08 16.92
N LEU A 100 7.04 0.53 15.76
CA LEU A 100 7.91 -0.63 15.70
C LEU A 100 9.29 -0.36 16.33
N ASN A 101 9.78 0.88 16.23
CA ASN A 101 11.00 1.35 16.88
C ASN A 101 10.84 1.74 18.36
N GLY A 102 9.65 1.58 18.95
CA GLY A 102 9.38 1.99 20.34
C GLY A 102 9.34 3.52 20.55
N LYS A 103 9.26 4.30 19.46
CA LYS A 103 9.23 5.77 19.48
C LYS A 103 7.80 6.34 19.48
N ALA A 104 6.78 5.50 19.33
CA ALA A 104 5.38 5.87 19.41
C ALA A 104 4.59 4.84 20.22
N ARG A 105 3.51 5.29 20.86
CA ARG A 105 2.55 4.44 21.55
C ARG A 105 1.55 3.85 20.54
N LEU A 106 0.87 2.78 20.93
CA LEU A 106 -0.10 2.09 20.08
C LEU A 106 -1.27 3.00 19.65
N ASP A 107 -1.72 3.88 20.54
CA ASP A 107 -2.79 4.87 20.28
C ASP A 107 -2.43 5.93 19.24
N ALA A 108 -1.14 6.09 18.92
CA ALA A 108 -0.65 6.99 17.88
C ALA A 108 -0.55 6.33 16.50
N VAL A 109 -0.79 5.02 16.39
CA VAL A 109 -0.72 4.25 15.14
C VAL A 109 -2.14 4.05 14.61
N PRO A 110 -2.38 4.20 13.29
CA PRO A 110 -3.67 3.81 12.73
C PRO A 110 -3.92 2.33 12.98
N GLU A 111 -5.14 1.98 13.40
CA GLU A 111 -5.58 0.58 13.54
C GLU A 111 -5.38 -0.20 12.23
N ARG A 112 -5.63 0.47 11.11
CA ARG A 112 -5.39 -0.03 9.75
C ARG A 112 -4.92 1.10 8.85
N ILE A 113 -3.94 0.82 7.98
CA ILE A 113 -3.60 1.72 6.88
C ILE A 113 -4.66 1.54 5.78
N VAL A 114 -5.25 2.66 5.34
CA VAL A 114 -6.14 2.71 4.18
C VAL A 114 -5.52 3.65 3.17
N ILE A 115 -5.28 3.17 1.94
CA ILE A 115 -4.77 3.99 0.86
C ILE A 115 -5.93 4.78 0.27
N GLU A 116 -5.90 6.10 0.49
CA GLU A 116 -6.92 7.00 -0.02
C GLU A 116 -6.72 7.22 -1.52
N LEU A 117 -7.74 6.81 -2.29
CA LEU A 117 -7.79 7.02 -3.74
C LEU A 117 -8.28 8.46 -4.00
N THR A 118 -7.48 9.27 -4.68
CA THR A 118 -7.82 10.66 -5.01
C THR A 118 -8.49 10.77 -6.38
N ASP A 119 -8.10 9.91 -7.33
CA ASP A 119 -8.70 9.89 -8.67
C ASP A 119 -10.10 9.25 -8.64
N PRO A 120 -11.16 9.97 -9.08
CA PRO A 120 -12.52 9.44 -9.15
C PRO A 120 -12.68 8.22 -10.06
N VAL A 121 -11.89 8.10 -11.13
CA VAL A 121 -11.92 6.95 -12.04
C VAL A 121 -11.39 5.71 -11.35
N LEU A 122 -10.21 5.81 -10.72
CA LEU A 122 -9.63 4.71 -9.95
C LEU A 122 -10.59 4.25 -8.85
N ARG A 123 -11.15 5.21 -8.09
CA ARG A 123 -12.13 4.90 -7.04
C ARG A 123 -13.35 4.17 -7.58
N LYS A 124 -13.88 4.59 -8.73
CA LYS A 124 -15.03 3.96 -9.36
C LYS A 124 -14.71 2.52 -9.80
N GLU A 125 -13.53 2.27 -10.35
CA GLU A 125 -13.15 0.90 -10.77
C GLU A 125 -12.95 -0.03 -9.57
N VAL A 126 -12.33 0.44 -8.48
CA VAL A 126 -12.20 -0.34 -7.24
C VAL A 126 -13.58 -0.70 -6.65
N VAL A 127 -14.50 0.27 -6.60
CA VAL A 127 -15.88 0.02 -6.14
C VAL A 127 -16.63 -0.95 -7.05
N LYS A 128 -16.42 -0.92 -8.36
CA LYS A 128 -17.04 -1.90 -9.26
C LYS A 128 -16.56 -3.32 -8.96
N MET A 129 -15.26 -3.50 -8.71
CA MET A 129 -14.69 -4.80 -8.35
C MET A 129 -15.28 -5.32 -7.03
N GLU A 130 -15.38 -4.46 -6.01
CA GLU A 130 -16.01 -4.79 -4.72
C GLU A 130 -17.42 -5.37 -4.85
N ASN A 131 -18.21 -4.85 -5.81
CA ASN A 131 -19.58 -5.30 -6.05
C ASN A 131 -19.67 -6.60 -6.89
N GLN A 132 -18.56 -7.07 -7.46
CA GLN A 132 -18.51 -8.34 -8.20
C GLN A 132 -18.07 -9.52 -7.32
N ASP A 133 -17.38 -9.24 -6.21
CA ASP A 133 -16.95 -10.24 -5.23
C ASP A 133 -18.03 -10.58 -4.18
N HIS A 134 -19.22 -9.95 -4.25
CA HIS A 134 -20.40 -10.21 -3.41
C HIS A 134 -21.50 -10.97 -4.19
#